data_AF-A0A1G5F7M3-F1
#
_entry.id   AF-A0A1G5F7M3-F1
#
_cell.length_a   1.000
_cell.length_b   1.000
_cell.length_c   1.000
_cell.angle_alpha   90.00
_cell.angle_beta   90.00
_cell.angle_gamma   90.00
#
_symmetry.space_group_name_H-M   'P 1'
#
loop_
_entity.id
_entity.type
_entity.pdbx_description
1 polymer ?
#
loop_
_entity_poly.entity_id
_entity_poly.type
_entity_poly.pdbx_seq_one_letter_code
_entity_poly.pdbx_strand_id
1 'polypeptide(L)'
;MKLRSIKKSRIASTFIALCAIALTGTQATASCMDAMFGRVAHEGTELHELAMTSLNQNGGADTYFTNGEGRVLDVKAKQFDDGRVRVSVVRVYIPRNYITGTHDGTLAVEATYDRLHELAQTGDKLGGYTLLPNSVGADAFQCGTDIAMALDSE
;
A
#
# COMPACT_ATOMS: atom_id res chain seq x y z
N MET A 1 -10.77 15.96 76.81
CA MET A 1 -10.18 17.30 76.99
C MET A 1 -9.96 17.93 75.61
N LYS A 2 -10.51 19.13 75.37
CA LYS A 2 -10.52 19.86 74.09
C LYS A 2 -9.34 20.85 74.02
N LEU A 3 -8.68 20.94 72.87
CA LEU A 3 -7.97 22.12 72.32
C LEU A 3 -7.95 21.93 70.78
N ARG A 4 -8.89 22.45 69.98
CA ARG A 4 -8.91 23.79 69.32
C ARG A 4 -7.53 24.19 68.76
N SER A 5 -7.33 24.00 67.46
CA SER A 5 -7.46 25.00 66.36
C SER A 5 -6.22 25.90 66.24
N ILE A 6 -5.61 26.00 65.05
CA ILE A 6 -5.70 27.20 64.19
C ILE A 6 -5.56 26.83 62.69
N LYS A 7 -6.40 27.50 61.90
CA LYS A 7 -6.54 27.51 60.43
C LYS A 7 -5.45 28.30 59.70
N LYS A 8 -5.44 28.10 58.36
CA LYS A 8 -5.05 28.96 57.21
C LYS A 8 -3.74 28.48 56.55
N SER A 9 -3.60 28.33 55.23
CA SER A 9 -4.45 28.67 54.08
C SER A 9 -4.00 27.89 52.84
N ARG A 10 -4.99 27.39 52.11
CA ARG A 10 -5.15 27.19 50.65
C ARG A 10 -3.96 27.52 49.72
N ILE A 11 -3.68 26.60 48.79
CA ILE A 11 -3.68 26.73 47.31
C ILE A 11 -2.75 25.65 46.76
N ALA A 12 -3.14 25.00 45.65
CA ALA A 12 -2.59 23.79 45.03
C ALA A 12 -3.07 22.52 45.78
N SER A 13 -3.93 21.68 45.23
CA SER A 13 -3.83 21.14 43.88
C SER A 13 -5.23 20.75 43.38
N THR A 14 -5.93 21.72 42.79
CA THR A 14 -7.17 21.51 42.00
C THR A 14 -6.87 20.87 40.64
N PHE A 15 -5.94 19.90 40.59
CA PHE A 15 -5.48 19.25 39.36
C PHE A 15 -5.89 17.77 39.25
N ILE A 16 -6.69 17.27 40.20
CA ILE A 16 -7.15 15.87 40.20
C ILE A 16 -8.61 15.73 39.72
N ALA A 17 -9.30 16.85 39.44
CA ALA A 17 -10.68 16.86 38.96
C ALA A 17 -10.81 16.98 37.42
N LEU A 18 -9.86 16.42 36.66
CA LEU A 18 -9.89 16.38 35.20
C LEU A 18 -9.74 14.96 34.64
N CYS A 19 -10.28 13.95 35.34
CA CYS A 19 -10.35 12.57 34.84
C CYS A 19 -11.80 12.07 34.66
N ALA A 20 -12.81 12.96 34.69
CA ALA A 20 -14.22 12.53 34.76
C ALA A 20 -15.16 13.19 33.72
N ILE A 21 -14.64 13.75 32.63
CA ILE A 21 -15.49 14.29 31.55
C ILE A 21 -14.87 13.94 30.19
N ALA A 22 -15.26 12.80 29.61
CA ALA A 22 -15.48 12.59 28.17
C ALA A 22 -15.90 11.13 27.85
N LEU A 23 -16.81 10.57 28.64
CA LEU A 23 -17.73 9.54 28.15
C LEU A 23 -18.86 10.26 27.38
N THR A 24 -18.56 10.83 26.22
CA THR A 24 -19.52 11.23 25.18
C THR A 24 -18.72 11.69 23.95
N GLY A 25 -18.69 10.86 22.90
CA GLY A 25 -18.03 11.23 21.65
C GLY A 25 -17.75 10.02 20.77
N THR A 26 -18.81 9.40 20.24
CA THR A 26 -18.69 8.61 19.01
C THR A 26 -18.02 9.45 17.91
N GLN A 27 -17.23 8.77 17.06
CA GLN A 27 -16.57 9.23 15.83
C GLN A 27 -15.16 9.81 16.00
N ALA A 28 -14.14 9.01 15.66
CA ALA A 28 -13.18 9.32 14.58
C ALA A 28 -11.96 8.37 14.57
N THR A 29 -12.14 7.05 14.66
CA THR A 29 -11.09 6.09 14.24
C THR A 29 -11.30 5.61 12.80
N ALA A 30 -11.96 6.44 11.96
CA ALA A 30 -12.21 6.12 10.56
C ALA A 30 -11.46 7.03 9.56
N SER A 31 -10.76 8.10 9.98
CA SER A 31 -10.40 9.17 9.03
C SER A 31 -8.90 9.47 8.83
N CYS A 32 -7.98 8.71 9.44
CA CYS A 32 -6.55 8.83 9.07
C CYS A 32 -6.18 7.92 7.88
N MET A 33 -6.82 6.75 7.75
CA MET A 33 -6.60 5.85 6.60
C MET A 33 -7.34 6.32 5.33
N ASP A 34 -8.29 7.26 5.45
CA ASP A 34 -9.13 7.72 4.34
C ASP A 34 -8.44 8.77 3.45
N ALA A 35 -7.36 9.39 3.94
CA ALA A 35 -6.53 10.33 3.18
C ALA A 35 -5.47 9.63 2.29
N MET A 36 -5.27 8.32 2.41
CA MET A 36 -4.09 7.60 1.89
C MET A 36 -4.24 6.85 0.55
N PHE A 37 -5.44 6.75 -0.02
CA PHE A 37 -5.62 6.03 -1.29
C PHE A 37 -5.62 7.02 -2.46
N GLY A 38 -4.73 6.76 -3.42
CA GLY A 38 -4.25 7.66 -4.49
C GLY A 38 -5.30 8.39 -5.33
N ARG A 39 -5.26 8.23 -6.65
CA ARG A 39 -6.10 9.02 -7.57
C ARG A 39 -7.47 8.37 -7.75
N VAL A 40 -8.49 9.17 -8.07
CA VAL A 40 -9.82 8.65 -8.42
C VAL A 40 -9.73 7.90 -9.76
N ALA A 41 -10.26 6.67 -9.78
CA ALA A 41 -10.30 5.82 -10.97
C ALA A 41 -11.68 5.94 -11.64
N HIS A 42 -11.73 6.67 -12.76
CA HIS A 42 -12.97 6.91 -13.49
C HIS A 42 -13.39 5.67 -14.28
N GLU A 43 -14.68 5.34 -14.24
CA GLU A 43 -15.25 4.22 -15.00
C GLU A 43 -14.86 4.27 -16.49
N GLY A 44 -14.65 3.09 -17.08
CA GLY A 44 -14.22 2.96 -18.48
C GLY A 44 -12.76 3.29 -18.75
N THR A 45 -11.93 3.54 -17.72
CA THR A 45 -10.48 3.71 -17.86
C THR A 45 -9.72 2.44 -17.45
N GLU A 46 -8.57 2.18 -18.05
CA GLU A 46 -7.66 1.07 -17.65
C GLU A 46 -7.37 1.11 -16.14
N LEU A 47 -7.19 2.31 -15.60
CA LEU A 47 -6.95 2.50 -14.18
C LEU A 47 -8.10 2.00 -13.31
N HIS A 48 -9.34 2.18 -13.76
CA HIS A 48 -10.53 1.69 -13.08
C HIS A 48 -10.64 0.17 -13.20
N GLU A 49 -10.32 -0.40 -14.36
CA GLU A 49 -10.27 -1.86 -14.53
C GLU A 49 -9.25 -2.51 -13.58
N LEU A 50 -8.03 -1.97 -13.50
CA LEU A 50 -7.02 -2.43 -12.55
C LEU A 50 -7.49 -2.32 -11.10
N ALA A 51 -8.16 -1.22 -10.75
CA ALA A 51 -8.70 -1.00 -9.41
C ALA A 51 -9.81 -2.00 -9.07
N MET A 52 -10.75 -2.25 -10.00
CA MET A 52 -11.82 -3.21 -9.81
C MET A 52 -11.29 -4.63 -9.70
N THR A 53 -10.26 -5.00 -10.47
CA THR A 53 -9.60 -6.30 -10.31
C THR A 53 -8.96 -6.44 -8.93
N SER A 54 -8.28 -5.41 -8.42
CA SER A 54 -7.71 -5.41 -7.07
C SER A 54 -8.80 -5.58 -5.98
N LEU A 55 -9.91 -4.86 -6.10
CA LEU A 55 -11.08 -5.00 -5.22
C LEU A 55 -11.65 -6.41 -5.23
N ASN A 56 -11.81 -7.01 -6.42
CA ASN A 56 -12.44 -8.31 -6.58
C ASN A 56 -11.54 -9.48 -6.16
N GLN A 57 -10.23 -9.39 -6.38
CA GLN A 57 -9.30 -10.49 -6.10
C GLN A 57 -8.82 -10.50 -4.64
N ASN A 58 -8.42 -9.34 -4.11
CA ASN A 58 -7.76 -9.23 -2.81
C ASN A 58 -8.44 -8.22 -1.88
N GLY A 59 -9.72 -7.88 -2.13
CA GLY A 59 -10.44 -6.90 -1.30
C GLY A 59 -9.85 -5.49 -1.35
N GLY A 60 -9.10 -5.17 -2.40
CA GLY A 60 -8.44 -3.87 -2.58
C GLY A 60 -7.01 -3.80 -2.02
N ALA A 61 -6.51 -4.89 -1.44
CA ALA A 61 -5.11 -5.02 -1.06
C ALA A 61 -4.20 -5.23 -2.28
N ASP A 62 -2.90 -5.34 -2.02
CA ASP A 62 -1.81 -5.48 -2.98
C ASP A 62 -2.16 -6.50 -4.07
N THR A 63 -2.25 -6.01 -5.30
CA THR A 63 -2.58 -6.80 -6.48
C THR A 63 -1.62 -6.45 -7.59
N TYR A 64 -0.97 -7.45 -8.14
CA TYR A 64 0.20 -7.25 -8.99
C TYR A 64 -0.10 -7.47 -10.46
N PHE A 65 0.47 -6.61 -11.31
CA PHE A 65 0.26 -6.67 -12.75
C PHE A 65 1.57 -6.50 -13.50
N THR A 66 1.70 -7.13 -14.66
CA THR A 66 2.86 -6.95 -15.56
C THR A 66 2.45 -6.59 -16.96
N ASN A 67 3.28 -5.83 -17.68
CA ASN A 67 3.13 -5.66 -19.13
C ASN A 67 3.91 -6.73 -19.93
N GLY A 68 4.69 -7.59 -19.27
CA GLY A 68 5.55 -8.59 -19.93
C GLY A 68 6.88 -8.08 -20.45
N GLU A 69 7.20 -6.82 -20.18
CA GLU A 69 8.44 -6.16 -20.61
C GLU A 69 9.19 -5.62 -19.38
N GLY A 70 9.15 -6.37 -18.27
CA GLY A 70 9.83 -6.04 -17.02
C GLY A 70 9.14 -4.99 -16.15
N ARG A 71 8.04 -4.35 -16.60
CA ARG A 71 7.27 -3.45 -15.73
C ARG A 71 6.32 -4.24 -14.86
N VAL A 72 6.40 -4.01 -13.55
CA VAL A 72 5.48 -4.57 -12.55
C VAL A 72 4.76 -3.43 -11.83
N LEU A 73 3.45 -3.57 -11.66
CA LEU A 73 2.60 -2.67 -10.89
C LEU A 73 2.19 -3.35 -9.58
N ASP A 74 2.27 -2.62 -8.46
CA ASP A 74 1.51 -2.91 -7.23
C ASP A 74 0.30 -1.96 -7.22
N VAL A 75 -0.90 -2.53 -7.29
CA VAL A 75 -2.17 -1.80 -7.32
C VAL A 75 -2.95 -2.09 -6.05
N LYS A 76 -3.31 -1.00 -5.36
CA LYS A 76 -4.19 -1.00 -4.19
C LYS A 76 -5.41 -0.17 -4.50
N ALA A 77 -6.59 -0.66 -4.14
CA ALA A 77 -7.84 0.01 -4.44
C ALA A 77 -8.77 0.07 -3.23
N LYS A 78 -9.58 1.11 -3.17
CA LYS A 78 -10.65 1.25 -2.18
C LYS A 78 -11.89 1.81 -2.83
N GLN A 79 -13.02 1.16 -2.60
CA GLN A 79 -14.34 1.69 -2.92
C GLN A 79 -14.89 2.43 -1.70
N PHE A 80 -15.41 3.63 -1.92
CA PHE A 80 -16.04 4.47 -0.91
C PHE A 80 -17.55 4.30 -0.95
N ASP A 81 -18.22 4.67 0.14
CA ASP A 81 -19.68 4.56 0.30
C ASP A 81 -20.46 5.38 -0.74
N ASP A 82 -19.84 6.44 -1.28
CA ASP A 82 -20.41 7.26 -2.36
C ASP A 82 -20.19 6.68 -3.77
N GLY A 83 -19.70 5.44 -3.85
CA GLY A 83 -19.44 4.72 -5.10
C GLY A 83 -18.11 5.04 -5.75
N ARG A 84 -17.37 6.06 -5.29
CA ARG A 84 -16.06 6.39 -5.87
C ARG A 84 -15.05 5.28 -5.60
N VAL A 85 -14.23 4.99 -6.60
CA VAL A 85 -13.07 4.10 -6.48
C VAL A 85 -11.80 4.95 -6.49
N ARG A 86 -10.95 4.79 -5.48
CA ARG A 86 -9.59 5.36 -5.48
C ARG A 86 -8.57 4.26 -5.56
N VAL A 87 -7.48 4.57 -6.25
CA VAL A 87 -6.42 3.61 -6.54
C VAL A 87 -5.04 4.22 -6.33
N SER A 88 -4.17 3.45 -5.70
CA SER A 88 -2.74 3.70 -5.65
C SER A 88 -2.05 2.71 -6.58
N VAL A 89 -1.09 3.20 -7.37
CA VAL A 89 -0.31 2.37 -8.29
C VAL A 89 1.15 2.70 -8.08
N VAL A 90 1.92 1.75 -7.55
CA VAL A 90 3.38 1.82 -7.49
C VAL A 90 3.94 1.02 -8.65
N ARG A 91 5.04 1.50 -9.24
CA ARG A 91 5.64 0.91 -10.43
C ARG A 91 7.11 0.63 -10.18
N VAL A 92 7.55 -0.55 -10.57
CA VAL A 92 8.96 -0.92 -10.64
C VAL A 92 9.29 -1.44 -12.03
N TYR A 93 10.59 -1.47 -12.34
CA TYR A 93 11.09 -1.93 -13.61
C TYR A 93 12.25 -2.90 -13.41
N ILE A 94 12.14 -4.06 -14.04
CA ILE A 94 13.20 -5.06 -14.13
C ILE A 94 13.79 -4.94 -15.55
N PRO A 95 15.02 -4.43 -15.72
CA PRO A 95 15.64 -4.35 -17.03
C PRO A 95 15.99 -5.74 -17.55
N ARG A 96 15.90 -5.90 -18.86
CA ARG A 96 16.47 -7.07 -19.53
C ARG A 96 17.99 -6.98 -19.55
N ASN A 97 18.67 -8.11 -19.37
CA ASN A 97 20.13 -8.22 -19.27
C ASN A 97 20.71 -7.42 -18.09
N TYR A 98 20.00 -7.34 -16.98
CA TYR A 98 20.52 -6.65 -15.79
C TYR A 98 21.61 -7.48 -15.12
N ILE A 99 22.82 -6.93 -15.01
CA ILE A 99 23.97 -7.61 -14.43
C ILE A 99 24.07 -7.23 -12.95
N THR A 100 23.96 -8.22 -12.08
CA THR A 100 24.18 -8.04 -10.64
C THR A 100 25.66 -8.28 -10.29
N GLY A 101 26.04 -8.03 -9.03
CA GLY A 101 27.38 -8.37 -8.54
C GLY A 101 27.72 -9.86 -8.50
N THR A 102 26.75 -10.76 -8.79
CA THR A 102 26.96 -12.21 -8.80
C THR A 102 26.37 -12.86 -10.05
N HIS A 103 26.91 -14.03 -10.42
CA HIS A 103 26.37 -14.81 -11.54
C HIS A 103 24.93 -15.28 -11.25
N ASP A 104 24.71 -15.87 -10.07
CA ASP A 104 23.40 -16.40 -9.67
C ASP A 104 22.34 -15.31 -9.57
N GLY A 105 22.69 -14.12 -9.05
CA GLY A 105 21.78 -12.98 -9.00
C GLY A 105 21.38 -12.51 -10.40
N THR A 106 22.31 -12.50 -11.35
CA THR A 106 22.03 -12.15 -12.75
C THR A 106 21.06 -13.15 -13.38
N LEU A 107 21.27 -14.45 -13.17
CA LEU A 107 20.35 -15.49 -13.66
C LEU A 107 18.96 -15.38 -13.03
N ALA A 108 18.87 -15.03 -11.74
CA ALA A 108 17.60 -14.88 -11.05
C ALA A 108 16.77 -13.70 -11.59
N VAL A 109 17.43 -12.57 -11.90
CA VAL A 109 16.78 -11.41 -12.49
C VAL A 109 16.27 -11.73 -13.90
N GLU A 110 17.10 -12.37 -14.73
CA GLU A 110 16.67 -12.80 -16.08
C GLU A 110 15.50 -13.79 -16.01
N ALA A 111 15.56 -14.79 -15.12
CA ALA A 111 14.48 -15.74 -14.94
C ALA A 111 13.16 -15.06 -14.51
N THR A 112 13.26 -14.03 -13.66
CA THR A 112 12.10 -13.22 -13.27
C THR A 112 11.53 -12.47 -14.47
N TYR A 113 12.38 -11.81 -15.26
CA TYR A 113 11.97 -11.11 -16.48
C TYR A 113 11.27 -12.04 -17.47
N ASP A 114 11.88 -13.19 -17.77
CA ASP A 114 11.34 -14.17 -18.72
C ASP A 114 10.02 -14.75 -18.23
N ARG A 115 9.88 -14.98 -16.92
CA ARG A 115 8.63 -15.44 -16.33
C ARG A 115 7.50 -14.42 -16.47
N LEU A 116 7.80 -13.13 -16.25
CA LEU A 116 6.84 -12.05 -16.47
C LEU A 116 6.43 -11.97 -17.95
N HIS A 117 7.39 -12.12 -18.86
CA HIS A 117 7.13 -12.14 -20.29
C HIS A 117 6.19 -13.27 -20.68
N GLU A 118 6.48 -14.50 -20.26
CA GLU A 118 5.66 -15.69 -20.51
C GLU A 118 4.23 -15.49 -19.99
N LEU A 119 4.08 -15.10 -18.72
CA LEU A 119 2.76 -14.89 -18.11
C LEU A 119 1.95 -13.82 -18.86
N ALA A 120 2.61 -12.77 -19.35
CA ALA A 120 1.97 -11.75 -20.15
C ALA A 120 1.56 -12.22 -21.55
N GLN A 121 2.15 -13.28 -22.11
CA GLN A 121 1.71 -13.86 -23.38
C GLN A 121 0.51 -14.79 -23.21
N THR A 122 0.41 -15.48 -22.08
CA THR A 122 -0.61 -16.51 -21.86
C THR A 122 -1.81 -16.04 -21.04
N GLY A 123 -1.65 -15.00 -20.23
CA GLY A 123 -2.66 -14.52 -19.30
C GLY A 123 -3.61 -13.49 -19.93
N ASP A 124 -4.83 -13.43 -19.39
CA ASP A 124 -5.83 -12.46 -19.79
C ASP A 124 -5.33 -11.02 -19.57
N LYS A 125 -5.63 -10.15 -20.53
CA LYS A 125 -5.24 -8.75 -20.53
C LYS A 125 -6.32 -7.87 -19.93
N LEU A 126 -5.90 -6.97 -19.05
CA LEU A 126 -6.65 -5.83 -18.54
C LEU A 126 -5.93 -4.57 -19.02
N GLY A 127 -6.44 -4.01 -20.12
CA GLY A 127 -5.69 -3.02 -20.91
C GLY A 127 -4.33 -3.57 -21.37
N GLY A 128 -3.26 -2.84 -21.08
CA GLY A 128 -1.88 -3.23 -21.41
C GLY A 128 -1.23 -4.22 -20.43
N TYR A 129 -1.94 -4.68 -19.41
CA TYR A 129 -1.36 -5.44 -18.30
C TYR A 129 -2.03 -6.81 -18.11
N THR A 130 -1.27 -7.74 -17.55
CA THR A 130 -1.74 -9.07 -17.14
C THR A 130 -1.67 -9.19 -15.63
N LEU A 131 -2.73 -9.72 -15.02
CA LEU A 131 -2.76 -10.02 -13.59
C LEU A 131 -1.72 -11.12 -13.27
N LEU A 132 -0.91 -10.90 -12.24
CA LEU A 132 0.06 -11.87 -11.75
C LEU A 132 -0.52 -12.67 -10.59
N PRO A 133 -0.16 -13.96 -10.45
CA PRO A 133 -0.35 -14.68 -9.19
C PRO A 133 0.33 -13.92 -8.04
N ASN A 134 -0.31 -13.81 -6.87
CA ASN A 134 0.17 -12.95 -5.78
C ASN A 134 1.63 -13.19 -5.38
N SER A 135 2.07 -14.45 -5.24
CA SER A 135 3.47 -14.75 -4.88
C SER A 135 4.45 -14.28 -5.97
N VAL A 136 4.17 -14.62 -7.23
CA VAL A 136 4.99 -14.19 -8.38
C VAL A 136 5.04 -12.68 -8.49
N GLY A 137 3.90 -12.01 -8.28
CA GLY A 137 3.79 -10.56 -8.30
C GLY A 137 4.60 -9.87 -7.21
N ALA A 138 4.50 -10.35 -5.97
CA ALA A 138 5.26 -9.82 -4.84
C ALA A 138 6.76 -10.00 -5.04
N ASP A 139 7.20 -11.20 -5.46
CA ASP A 139 8.62 -11.50 -5.70
C ASP A 139 9.18 -10.63 -6.82
N ALA A 140 8.45 -10.49 -7.93
CA ALA A 140 8.87 -9.64 -9.05
C ALA A 140 8.88 -8.15 -8.67
N PHE A 141 7.91 -7.70 -7.88
CA PHE A 141 7.87 -6.32 -7.40
C PHE A 141 9.07 -6.01 -6.47
N GLN A 142 9.41 -6.94 -5.58
CA GLN A 142 10.58 -6.81 -4.72
C GLN A 142 11.87 -6.79 -5.54
N CYS A 143 12.01 -7.70 -6.52
CA CYS A 143 13.15 -7.73 -7.44
C CYS A 143 13.35 -6.37 -8.13
N GLY A 144 12.28 -5.78 -8.70
CA GLY A 144 12.36 -4.46 -9.31
C GLY A 144 12.68 -3.33 -8.32
N THR A 145 12.25 -3.45 -7.07
CA THR A 145 12.58 -2.50 -5.99
C THR A 145 14.06 -2.57 -5.64
N ASP A 146 14.61 -3.78 -5.49
CA ASP A 146 16.02 -4.00 -5.16
C ASP A 146 16.94 -3.46 -6.26
N ILE A 147 16.56 -3.65 -7.53
CA ILE A 147 17.29 -3.10 -8.69
C ILE A 147 17.29 -1.57 -8.66
N ALA A 148 16.11 -0.95 -8.42
CA ALA A 148 16.01 0.50 -8.34
C ALA A 148 16.90 1.06 -7.22
N MET A 149 16.88 0.41 -6.04
CA MET A 149 17.73 0.80 -4.91
C MET A 149 19.22 0.65 -5.22
N ALA A 150 19.62 -0.42 -5.91
CA ALA A 150 21.01 -0.62 -6.32
C ALA A 150 21.48 0.50 -7.26
N LEU A 151 20.67 0.85 -8.27
CA LEU A 151 20.98 1.90 -9.22
C LEU A 151 21.01 3.31 -8.60
N ASP A 152 20.17 3.58 -7.61
CA ASP A 152 20.16 4.87 -6.89
C ASP A 152 21.36 5.03 -5.94
N SER A 153 22.08 3.94 -5.63
CA SER A 153 23.23 3.94 -4.72
C SER A 153 24.59 4.10 -5.40
N GLU A 154 24.63 4.09 -6.74
CA GLU A 154 25.81 4.32 -7.58
C GLU A 154 26.08 5.81 -7.84
#